data_AF-A0A9E3RZA9-F1
#
_entry.id   AF-A0A9E3RZA9-F1
#
_cell.length_a   1.000
_cell.length_b   1.000
_cell.length_c   1.000
_cell.angle_alpha   90.00
_cell.angle_beta   90.00
_cell.angle_gamma   90.00
#
_symmetry.space_group_name_H-M   'P 1'
#
loop_
_entity.id
_entity.type
_entity.pdbx_description
1 polymer ?
#
loop_
_entity_poly.entity_id
_entity_poly.type
_entity_poly.pdbx_seq_one_letter_code
_entity_poly.pdbx_strand_id
1 'polypeptide(L)'
;METFSLLPLEPVQWAWGVVLFWLALGFAALLLQRVPQLLSRLVFPLGALGALCIAAVGVAGLLLPASAVVLPIGLPDLPFHLRLDALSAFFMLLLGGAAFGITVYASGYFKSMAAGPLALLALWYHLFLGGMATVLLANDAYAFMVACEVMALSSYFLVTTDHKVPEIRRAGFLYLLIAHVGAISLLLTFGVLQGGHGDYTFDTMRLAEMTPFWASVAYLLALFGFGAKAGMVPLHVWLPEAHPAAPSPVSALMSGVMLKTAIYGLLRVTFDLLDVQIGWWGTLALALGLITALYGVIFAAVQSDMKRLLAWSSIENIGILLAAFGLTLIFTTDGKGTLAALTLTALLYHALNHAFFKGLLFIGTGSVLHATGVRNMGHLGGLMRFMPWTAWLTLIG
;
A
#
# COMPACT_ATOMS: atom_id res chain seq x y z
N MET A 1 1.80 -20.70 41.52
CA MET A 1 1.68 -21.44 40.26
C MET A 1 0.66 -20.69 39.41
N GLU A 2 1.13 -19.63 38.75
CA GLU A 2 0.34 -18.99 37.71
C GLU A 2 0.28 -19.96 36.54
N THR A 3 -0.89 -20.52 36.31
CA THR A 3 -1.19 -21.22 35.07
C THR A 3 -0.99 -20.21 33.94
N PHE A 4 0.08 -20.35 33.17
CA PHE A 4 0.19 -19.82 31.82
C PHE A 4 -0.97 -20.41 31.02
N SER A 5 -2.13 -19.78 31.09
CA SER A 5 -3.20 -20.00 30.13
C SER A 5 -2.62 -19.54 28.80
N LEU A 6 -2.31 -20.50 27.93
CA LEU A 6 -2.14 -20.27 26.50
C LEU A 6 -3.49 -19.80 25.96
N LEU A 7 -3.89 -18.57 26.29
CA LEU A 7 -4.95 -17.89 25.57
C LEU A 7 -4.49 -17.84 24.12
N PRO A 8 -5.32 -18.30 23.16
CA PRO A 8 -4.96 -18.20 21.76
C PRO A 8 -4.65 -16.72 21.46
N LEU A 9 -3.48 -16.47 20.87
CA LEU A 9 -3.07 -15.11 20.50
C LEU A 9 -4.18 -14.44 19.69
N GLU A 10 -4.52 -13.21 20.07
CA GLU A 10 -5.53 -12.41 19.37
C GLU A 10 -5.09 -12.14 17.92
N PRO A 11 -6.02 -11.97 16.95
CA PRO A 11 -5.67 -11.73 15.55
C PRO A 11 -4.68 -10.57 15.33
N VAL A 12 -4.81 -9.47 16.09
CA VAL A 12 -3.87 -8.34 16.04
C VAL A 12 -2.45 -8.74 16.46
N GLN A 13 -2.30 -9.65 17.43
CA GLN A 13 -1.00 -10.14 17.90
C GLN A 13 -0.34 -11.04 16.86
N TRP A 14 -1.12 -11.87 16.15
CA TRP A 14 -0.62 -12.63 15.00
C TRP A 14 -0.14 -11.71 13.88
N ALA A 15 -0.92 -10.69 13.52
CA ALA A 15 -0.52 -9.70 12.51
C ALA A 15 0.80 -9.03 12.89
N TRP A 16 0.91 -8.55 14.14
CA TRP A 16 2.13 -7.93 14.63
C TRP A 16 3.32 -8.91 14.69
N GLY A 17 3.09 -10.17 15.07
CA GLY A 17 4.10 -11.22 15.02
C GLY A 17 4.69 -11.41 13.62
N VAL A 18 3.85 -11.33 12.58
CA VAL A 18 4.33 -11.38 11.19
C VAL A 18 5.11 -10.12 10.81
N VAL A 19 4.72 -8.93 11.28
CA VAL A 19 5.51 -7.70 11.09
C VAL A 19 6.90 -7.87 11.68
N LEU A 20 6.99 -8.32 12.94
CA LEU A 20 8.28 -8.59 13.59
C LEU A 20 9.09 -9.65 12.84
N PHE A 21 8.44 -10.68 12.33
CA PHE A 21 9.08 -11.71 11.52
C PHE A 21 9.67 -11.14 10.22
N TRP A 22 8.95 -10.28 9.50
CA TRP A 22 9.49 -9.61 8.32
C TRP A 22 10.66 -8.68 8.66
N LEU A 23 10.58 -7.91 9.75
CA LEU A 23 11.70 -7.10 10.21
C LEU A 23 12.93 -7.96 10.52
N ALA A 24 12.74 -9.05 11.26
CA ALA A 24 13.81 -10.01 11.58
C ALA A 24 14.42 -10.63 10.31
N LEU A 25 13.60 -11.01 9.33
CA LEU A 25 14.07 -11.51 8.03
C LEU A 25 14.90 -10.46 7.27
N GLY A 26 14.44 -9.21 7.26
CA GLY A 26 15.15 -8.09 6.64
C GLY A 26 16.53 -7.87 7.24
N PHE A 27 16.64 -7.84 8.57
CA PHE A 27 17.94 -7.70 9.26
C PHE A 27 18.81 -8.96 9.12
N ALA A 28 18.22 -10.15 9.17
CA ALA A 28 18.93 -11.40 8.92
C ALA A 28 19.55 -11.43 7.52
N ALA A 29 18.92 -10.79 6.52
CA ALA A 29 19.49 -10.69 5.18
C ALA A 29 20.86 -9.98 5.17
N LEU A 30 21.09 -9.00 6.03
CA LEU A 30 22.39 -8.32 6.17
C LEU A 30 23.47 -9.24 6.76
N LEU A 31 23.10 -10.10 7.71
CA LEU A 31 24.00 -11.10 8.29
C LEU A 31 24.36 -12.17 7.25
N LEU A 32 23.43 -12.48 6.36
CA LEU A 32 23.55 -13.48 5.30
C LEU A 32 24.11 -12.91 3.98
N GLN A 33 24.59 -11.67 3.96
CA GLN A 33 25.06 -10.98 2.75
C GLN A 33 26.20 -11.70 2.00
N ARG A 34 26.93 -12.62 2.66
CA ARG A 34 27.99 -13.44 2.05
C ARG A 34 27.45 -14.72 1.37
N VAL A 35 26.17 -15.04 1.55
CA VAL A 35 25.55 -16.29 1.08
C VAL A 35 24.28 -15.99 0.26
N PRO A 36 24.42 -15.44 -0.97
CA PRO A 36 23.28 -14.95 -1.78
C PRO A 36 22.26 -16.04 -2.14
N GLN A 37 22.69 -17.30 -2.19
CA GLN A 37 21.81 -18.44 -2.41
C GLN A 37 20.80 -18.59 -1.27
N LEU A 38 21.19 -18.28 -0.03
CA LEU A 38 20.29 -18.36 1.12
C LEU A 38 19.27 -17.22 1.12
N LEU A 39 19.66 -16.03 0.66
CA LEU A 39 18.74 -14.90 0.50
C LEU A 39 17.62 -15.21 -0.49
N SER A 40 17.98 -15.72 -1.67
CA SER A 40 17.01 -16.09 -2.71
C SER A 40 16.17 -17.32 -2.36
N ARG A 41 16.76 -18.34 -1.73
CA ARG A 41 16.09 -19.62 -1.45
C ARG A 41 15.35 -19.69 -0.11
N LEU A 42 15.70 -18.86 0.87
CA LEU A 42 15.06 -18.86 2.19
C LEU A 42 14.38 -17.54 2.51
N VAL A 43 15.08 -16.39 2.42
CA VAL A 43 14.53 -15.12 2.94
C VAL A 43 13.25 -14.71 2.20
N PHE A 44 13.24 -14.71 0.87
CA PHE A 44 12.02 -14.40 0.11
C PHE A 44 10.89 -15.44 0.28
N PRO A 45 11.14 -16.77 0.19
CA PRO A 45 10.09 -17.76 0.45
C PRO A 45 9.50 -17.68 1.87
N LEU A 46 10.33 -17.46 2.88
CA LEU A 46 9.87 -17.20 4.25
C LEU A 46 9.05 -15.91 4.34
N GLY A 47 9.48 -14.84 3.67
CA GLY A 47 8.71 -13.60 3.54
C GLY A 47 7.33 -13.83 2.91
N ALA A 48 7.25 -14.69 1.88
CA ALA A 48 6.00 -15.08 1.25
C ALA A 48 5.09 -15.86 2.20
N LEU A 49 5.63 -16.78 3.00
CA LEU A 49 4.85 -17.46 4.06
C LEU A 49 4.29 -16.44 5.06
N GLY A 50 5.07 -15.42 5.44
CA GLY A 50 4.55 -14.29 6.22
C GLY A 50 3.37 -13.60 5.54
N ALA A 51 3.44 -13.34 4.24
CA ALA A 51 2.33 -12.75 3.49
C ALA A 51 1.08 -13.65 3.49
N LEU A 52 1.25 -14.96 3.35
CA LEU A 52 0.15 -15.91 3.47
C LEU A 52 -0.47 -15.91 4.88
N CYS A 53 0.35 -15.82 5.93
CA CYS A 53 -0.13 -15.66 7.31
C CYS A 53 -0.93 -14.35 7.48
N ILE A 54 -0.46 -13.23 6.93
CA ILE A 54 -1.22 -11.95 6.94
C ILE A 54 -2.56 -12.09 6.22
N ALA A 55 -2.61 -12.81 5.09
CA ALA A 55 -3.87 -13.07 4.40
C ALA A 55 -4.84 -13.87 5.29
N ALA A 56 -4.35 -14.92 5.95
CA ALA A 56 -5.14 -15.73 6.87
C ALA A 56 -5.63 -14.93 8.09
N VAL A 57 -4.80 -14.05 8.66
CA VAL A 57 -5.19 -13.13 9.72
C VAL A 57 -6.24 -12.13 9.22
N GLY A 58 -6.13 -11.66 7.97
CA GLY A 58 -7.15 -10.83 7.33
C GLY A 58 -8.50 -11.55 7.23
N VAL A 59 -8.53 -12.81 6.80
CA VAL A 59 -9.77 -13.62 6.78
C VAL A 59 -10.32 -13.79 8.20
N ALA A 60 -9.47 -14.14 9.17
CA ALA A 60 -9.90 -14.30 10.56
C ALA A 60 -10.47 -13.00 11.14
N GLY A 61 -9.83 -11.85 10.89
CA GLY A 61 -10.28 -10.54 11.36
C GLY A 61 -11.58 -10.04 10.72
N LEU A 62 -12.00 -10.61 9.59
CA LEU A 62 -13.33 -10.35 9.00
C LEU A 62 -14.44 -11.15 9.69
N LEU A 63 -14.08 -12.26 10.36
CA LEU A 63 -15.03 -13.18 11.01
C LEU A 63 -15.08 -13.00 12.54
N LEU A 64 -14.02 -12.45 13.12
CA LEU A 64 -13.85 -12.26 14.56
C LEU A 64 -14.09 -10.80 14.96
N PRO A 65 -14.42 -10.53 16.23
CA PRO A 65 -14.49 -9.17 16.76
C PRO A 65 -13.17 -8.41 16.60
N ALA A 66 -13.25 -7.08 16.60
CA ALA A 66 -12.06 -6.24 16.57
C ALA A 66 -11.17 -6.51 17.80
N SER A 67 -9.87 -6.63 17.57
CA SER A 67 -8.87 -6.82 18.62
C SER A 67 -7.87 -5.66 18.63
N ALA A 68 -7.39 -5.28 19.80
CA ALA A 68 -6.42 -4.21 19.96
C ALA A 68 -5.33 -4.60 20.96
N VAL A 69 -4.14 -4.03 20.77
CA VAL A 69 -2.99 -4.21 21.66
C VAL A 69 -2.19 -2.92 21.74
N VAL A 70 -1.72 -2.60 22.95
CA VAL A 70 -0.78 -1.49 23.18
C VAL A 70 0.60 -2.07 23.36
N LEU A 71 1.55 -1.59 22.58
CA LEU A 71 2.94 -2.05 22.61
C LEU A 71 3.79 -1.07 23.41
N PRO A 72 4.75 -1.55 24.22
CA PRO A 72 5.66 -0.71 24.99
C PRO A 72 6.82 -0.17 24.11
N ILE A 73 6.52 0.17 22.86
CA ILE A 73 7.45 0.77 21.88
C ILE A 73 6.89 2.11 21.44
N GLY A 74 7.76 3.10 21.26
CA GLY A 74 7.38 4.47 20.94
C GLY A 74 8.18 5.49 21.74
N LEU A 75 7.72 6.75 21.76
CA LEU A 75 8.28 7.78 22.64
C LEU A 75 7.67 7.66 24.05
N PRO A 76 8.32 8.23 25.08
CA PRO A 76 7.66 8.44 26.37
C PRO A 76 6.28 9.09 26.15
N ASP A 77 5.25 8.53 26.77
CA ASP A 77 3.84 8.96 26.67
C ASP A 77 3.17 8.79 25.28
N LEU A 78 3.84 8.17 24.31
CA LEU A 78 3.29 7.83 22.98
C LEU A 78 3.61 6.38 22.59
N PRO A 79 3.03 5.38 23.29
CA PRO A 79 3.17 3.98 22.90
C PRO A 79 2.39 3.69 21.62
N PHE A 80 2.80 2.65 20.90
CA PHE A 80 2.11 2.19 19.70
C PHE A 80 0.83 1.45 20.08
N HIS A 81 -0.31 1.94 19.60
CA HIS A 81 -1.61 1.30 19.68
C HIS A 81 -1.89 0.63 18.34
N LEU A 82 -2.15 -0.68 18.37
CA LEU A 82 -2.52 -1.45 17.20
C LEU A 82 -3.94 -1.97 17.34
N ARG A 83 -4.70 -1.96 16.25
CA ARG A 83 -6.07 -2.48 16.16
C ARG A 83 -6.26 -3.22 14.84
N LEU A 84 -6.87 -4.39 14.92
CA LEU A 84 -7.36 -5.13 13.76
C LEU A 84 -8.89 -5.17 13.86
N ASP A 85 -9.56 -4.35 13.05
CA ASP A 85 -11.01 -4.39 12.82
C ASP A 85 -11.32 -4.85 11.39
N ALA A 86 -12.60 -4.88 11.01
CA ALA A 86 -13.02 -5.38 9.69
C ALA A 86 -12.39 -4.61 8.50
N LEU A 87 -12.20 -3.29 8.62
CA LEU A 87 -11.57 -2.50 7.57
C LEU A 87 -10.08 -2.85 7.45
N SER A 88 -9.35 -2.89 8.57
CA SER A 88 -7.95 -3.31 8.59
C SER A 88 -7.79 -4.75 8.10
N ALA A 89 -8.70 -5.65 8.50
CA ALA A 89 -8.70 -7.06 8.13
C ALA A 89 -8.88 -7.25 6.61
N PHE A 90 -9.77 -6.49 5.98
CA PHE A 90 -9.93 -6.50 4.52
C PHE A 90 -8.64 -6.11 3.80
N PHE A 91 -7.99 -5.02 4.22
CA PHE A 91 -6.75 -4.58 3.60
C PHE A 91 -5.55 -5.47 3.95
N MET A 92 -5.59 -6.18 5.09
CA MET A 92 -4.63 -7.24 5.41
C MET A 92 -4.78 -8.44 4.48
N LEU A 93 -6.01 -8.87 4.20
CA LEU A 93 -6.28 -9.90 3.20
C LEU A 93 -5.73 -9.49 1.83
N LEU A 94 -5.96 -8.25 1.42
CA LEU A 94 -5.43 -7.68 0.18
C LEU A 94 -3.89 -7.67 0.17
N LEU A 95 -3.25 -7.14 1.21
CA LEU A 95 -1.79 -7.10 1.35
C LEU A 95 -1.20 -8.51 1.29
N GLY A 96 -1.67 -9.42 2.15
CA GLY A 96 -1.14 -10.77 2.23
C GLY A 96 -1.37 -11.57 0.94
N GLY A 97 -2.58 -11.50 0.37
CA GLY A 97 -2.93 -12.23 -0.84
C GLY A 97 -2.11 -11.80 -2.06
N ALA A 98 -1.98 -10.49 -2.29
CA ALA A 98 -1.17 -9.98 -3.39
C ALA A 98 0.34 -10.16 -3.12
N ALA A 99 0.81 -9.85 -1.91
CA ALA A 99 2.22 -9.95 -1.57
C ALA A 99 2.73 -11.38 -1.58
N PHE A 100 1.91 -12.39 -1.29
CA PHE A 100 2.31 -13.79 -1.39
C PHE A 100 2.83 -14.13 -2.79
N GLY A 101 2.01 -13.93 -3.83
CA GLY A 101 2.39 -14.23 -5.21
C GLY A 101 3.57 -13.37 -5.68
N ILE A 102 3.58 -12.09 -5.34
CA ILE A 102 4.65 -11.16 -5.73
C ILE A 102 5.98 -11.52 -5.05
N THR A 103 5.97 -11.94 -3.80
CA THR A 103 7.18 -12.31 -3.04
C THR A 103 7.72 -13.67 -3.49
N VAL A 104 6.84 -14.63 -3.80
CA VAL A 104 7.25 -15.89 -4.45
C VAL A 104 7.96 -15.59 -5.77
N TYR A 105 7.40 -14.71 -6.60
CA TYR A 105 8.04 -14.29 -7.84
C TYR A 105 9.38 -13.56 -7.61
N ALA A 106 9.45 -12.68 -6.60
CA ALA A 106 10.67 -11.96 -6.24
C ALA A 106 11.85 -12.89 -5.94
N SER A 107 11.60 -14.03 -5.29
CA SER A 107 12.65 -15.02 -4.98
C SER A 107 13.40 -15.51 -6.23
N GLY A 108 12.66 -15.75 -7.32
CA GLY A 108 13.22 -16.15 -8.61
C GLY A 108 13.79 -14.99 -9.41
N TYR A 109 13.16 -13.82 -9.33
CA TYR A 109 13.55 -12.62 -10.06
C TYR A 109 14.92 -12.09 -9.61
N PHE A 110 15.19 -12.08 -8.30
CA PHE A 110 16.42 -11.52 -7.73
C PHE A 110 17.57 -12.53 -7.59
N LYS A 111 17.39 -13.80 -8.00
CA LYS A 111 18.38 -14.87 -7.80
C LYS A 111 19.76 -14.60 -8.42
N SER A 112 19.81 -13.79 -9.49
CA SER A 112 21.03 -13.45 -10.22
C SER A 112 21.69 -12.15 -9.75
N MET A 113 21.10 -11.47 -8.76
CA MET A 113 21.65 -10.24 -8.20
C MET A 113 22.91 -10.52 -7.36
N ALA A 114 23.88 -9.62 -7.41
CA ALA A 114 25.08 -9.71 -6.57
C ALA A 114 24.72 -9.66 -5.07
N ALA A 115 25.52 -10.36 -4.25
CA ALA A 115 25.15 -10.68 -2.87
C ALA A 115 24.94 -9.45 -1.97
N GLY A 116 25.82 -8.44 -2.05
CA GLY A 116 25.70 -7.21 -1.26
C GLY A 116 24.42 -6.41 -1.57
N PRO A 117 24.19 -6.00 -2.84
CA PRO A 117 22.95 -5.35 -3.25
C PRO A 117 21.69 -6.16 -2.94
N LEU A 118 21.75 -7.49 -3.09
CA LEU A 118 20.63 -8.38 -2.77
C LEU A 118 20.25 -8.35 -1.28
N ALA A 119 21.23 -8.29 -0.38
CA ALA A 119 20.98 -8.21 1.06
C ALA A 119 20.27 -6.90 1.45
N LEU A 120 20.73 -5.77 0.91
CA LEU A 120 20.08 -4.46 1.12
C LEU A 120 18.68 -4.43 0.51
N LEU A 121 18.52 -4.95 -0.71
CA LEU A 121 17.21 -5.06 -1.34
C LEU A 121 16.26 -5.93 -0.52
N ALA A 122 16.72 -7.07 0.02
CA ALA A 122 15.91 -7.91 0.89
C ALA A 122 15.53 -7.20 2.21
N LEU A 123 16.45 -6.45 2.84
CA LEU A 123 16.12 -5.60 3.99
C LEU A 123 14.97 -4.65 3.65
N TRP A 124 15.14 -3.81 2.63
CA TRP A 124 14.14 -2.81 2.27
C TRP A 124 12.82 -3.43 1.83
N TYR A 125 12.85 -4.58 1.15
CA TYR A 125 11.66 -5.30 0.73
C TYR A 125 10.80 -5.73 1.92
N HIS A 126 11.41 -6.29 2.97
CA HIS A 126 10.67 -6.75 4.14
C HIS A 126 10.28 -5.60 5.08
N LEU A 127 11.10 -4.55 5.19
CA LEU A 127 10.69 -3.30 5.84
C LEU A 127 9.48 -2.66 5.15
N PHE A 128 9.40 -2.76 3.82
CA PHE A 128 8.27 -2.25 3.05
C PHE A 128 6.98 -3.02 3.33
N LEU A 129 7.04 -4.36 3.37
CA LEU A 129 5.92 -5.21 3.78
C LEU A 129 5.47 -4.90 5.22
N GLY A 130 6.42 -4.83 6.16
CA GLY A 130 6.16 -4.50 7.56
C GLY A 130 5.59 -3.09 7.74
N GLY A 131 6.09 -2.10 7.00
CA GLY A 131 5.56 -0.74 6.99
C GLY A 131 4.12 -0.68 6.50
N MET A 132 3.80 -1.34 5.37
CA MET A 132 2.42 -1.44 4.87
C MET A 132 1.49 -2.08 5.90
N ALA A 133 1.88 -3.23 6.48
CA ALA A 133 1.08 -3.88 7.51
C ALA A 133 0.89 -3.01 8.76
N THR A 134 1.94 -2.31 9.21
CA THR A 134 1.85 -1.45 10.41
C THR A 134 0.93 -0.24 10.15
N VAL A 135 0.92 0.33 8.94
CA VAL A 135 -0.07 1.38 8.56
C VAL A 135 -1.50 0.86 8.70
N LEU A 136 -1.75 -0.38 8.30
CA LEU A 136 -3.08 -1.00 8.40
C LEU A 136 -3.47 -1.37 9.83
N LEU A 137 -2.51 -1.59 10.72
CA LEU A 137 -2.76 -1.90 12.15
C LEU A 137 -2.81 -0.67 13.04
N ALA A 138 -2.22 0.46 12.65
CA ALA A 138 -2.10 1.62 13.53
C ALA A 138 -3.47 2.12 14.02
N ASN A 139 -3.59 2.28 15.34
CA ASN A 139 -4.74 2.82 16.07
C ASN A 139 -4.38 4.10 16.83
N ASP A 140 -3.28 4.75 16.45
CA ASP A 140 -2.89 6.09 16.88
C ASP A 140 -2.10 6.78 15.77
N ALA A 141 -2.10 8.11 15.77
CA ALA A 141 -1.46 8.89 14.72
C ALA A 141 0.06 8.77 14.72
N TYR A 142 0.69 8.53 15.89
CA TYR A 142 2.14 8.43 15.98
C TYR A 142 2.65 7.14 15.30
N ALA A 143 2.08 5.98 15.67
CA ALA A 143 2.35 4.70 15.02
C ALA A 143 2.01 4.74 13.52
N PHE A 144 0.90 5.39 13.15
CA PHE A 144 0.50 5.56 11.75
C PHE A 144 1.55 6.35 10.95
N MET A 145 2.04 7.47 11.50
CA MET A 145 3.04 8.31 10.85
C MET A 145 4.39 7.60 10.75
N VAL A 146 4.86 6.95 11.82
CA VAL A 146 6.09 6.16 11.78
C VAL A 146 5.99 5.04 10.73
N ALA A 147 4.88 4.31 10.70
CA ALA A 147 4.67 3.26 9.70
C ALA A 147 4.61 3.83 8.27
N CYS A 148 3.99 5.00 8.09
CA CYS A 148 3.93 5.69 6.80
C CYS A 148 5.30 6.09 6.29
N GLU A 149 6.19 6.57 7.16
CA GLU A 149 7.57 6.94 6.84
C GLU A 149 8.45 5.71 6.60
N VAL A 150 8.34 4.67 7.42
CA VAL A 150 9.04 3.39 7.20
C VAL A 150 8.66 2.83 5.83
N MET A 151 7.38 2.86 5.48
CA MET A 151 6.89 2.43 4.18
C MET A 151 7.43 3.30 3.04
N ALA A 152 7.50 4.63 3.20
CA ALA A 152 7.99 5.55 2.15
C ALA A 152 9.52 5.50 1.96
N LEU A 153 10.29 5.37 3.04
CA LEU A 153 11.75 5.27 2.98
C LEU A 153 12.18 3.93 2.40
N SER A 154 11.54 2.83 2.82
CA SER A 154 11.85 1.49 2.29
C SER A 154 11.55 1.40 0.80
N SER A 155 10.40 1.87 0.34
CA SER A 155 10.08 1.94 -1.10
C SER A 155 11.00 2.88 -1.87
N TYR A 156 11.46 4.00 -1.29
CA TYR A 156 12.44 4.88 -1.94
C TYR A 156 13.74 4.13 -2.25
N PHE A 157 14.28 3.38 -1.28
CA PHE A 157 15.49 2.59 -1.50
C PHE A 157 15.26 1.46 -2.51
N LEU A 158 14.06 0.89 -2.55
CA LEU A 158 13.71 -0.12 -3.57
C LEU A 158 13.59 0.50 -4.98
N VAL A 159 13.01 1.70 -5.11
CA VAL A 159 12.94 2.44 -6.39
C VAL A 159 14.34 2.80 -6.88
N THR A 160 15.25 3.13 -5.96
CA THR A 160 16.62 3.55 -6.26
C THR A 160 17.64 2.40 -6.24
N THR A 161 17.19 1.15 -6.41
CA THR A 161 18.08 -0.04 -6.45
C THR A 161 19.28 0.18 -7.38
N ASP A 162 19.02 0.64 -8.60
CA ASP A 162 20.05 0.95 -9.62
C ASP A 162 20.48 2.43 -9.59
N HIS A 163 20.71 2.99 -8.39
CA HIS A 163 21.09 4.39 -8.12
C HIS A 163 22.31 4.92 -8.90
N LYS A 164 23.10 4.07 -9.56
CA LYS A 164 24.19 4.52 -10.45
C LYS A 164 23.65 5.26 -11.68
N VAL A 165 22.44 4.94 -12.12
CA VAL A 165 21.75 5.58 -13.25
C VAL A 165 21.15 6.93 -12.80
N PRO A 166 21.54 8.07 -13.41
CA PRO A 166 21.06 9.41 -13.02
C PRO A 166 19.53 9.57 -13.05
N GLU A 167 18.88 8.99 -14.05
CA GLU A 167 17.43 9.05 -14.25
C GLU A 167 16.68 8.36 -13.10
N ILE A 168 17.23 7.24 -12.59
CA ILE A 168 16.67 6.52 -11.43
C ILE A 168 16.78 7.35 -10.16
N ARG A 169 17.90 8.07 -9.96
CA ARG A 169 18.05 9.00 -8.82
C ARG A 169 17.04 10.13 -8.88
N ARG A 170 16.81 10.70 -10.07
CA ARG A 170 15.82 11.77 -10.28
C ARG A 170 14.40 11.28 -10.00
N ALA A 171 14.04 10.08 -10.48
CA ALA A 171 12.75 9.45 -10.20
C ALA A 171 12.57 9.20 -8.69
N GLY A 172 13.60 8.68 -8.02
CA GLY A 172 13.61 8.49 -6.57
C GLY A 172 13.43 9.79 -5.79
N PHE A 173 14.11 10.87 -6.19
CA PHE A 173 13.95 12.19 -5.56
C PHE A 173 12.53 12.73 -5.72
N LEU A 174 11.97 12.69 -6.93
CA LEU A 174 10.59 13.13 -7.18
C LEU A 174 9.60 12.33 -6.33
N TYR A 175 9.79 11.01 -6.27
CA TYR A 175 9.01 10.13 -5.41
C TYR A 175 9.07 10.55 -3.94
N LEU A 176 10.28 10.70 -3.40
CA LEU A 176 10.50 11.04 -2.00
C LEU A 176 9.90 12.40 -1.64
N LEU A 177 10.04 13.39 -2.54
CA LEU A 177 9.50 14.73 -2.37
C LEU A 177 7.98 14.71 -2.23
N ILE A 178 7.27 14.05 -3.16
CA ILE A 178 5.80 13.97 -3.11
C ILE A 178 5.35 13.16 -1.88
N ALA A 179 6.06 12.09 -1.53
CA ALA A 179 5.77 11.29 -0.34
C ALA A 179 5.86 12.13 0.96
N HIS A 180 6.91 12.95 1.11
CA HIS A 180 7.08 13.82 2.28
C HIS A 180 6.06 14.96 2.34
N VAL A 181 5.76 15.59 1.20
CA VAL A 181 4.72 16.63 1.13
C VAL A 181 3.36 16.04 1.53
N GLY A 182 3.06 14.82 1.07
CA GLY A 182 1.88 14.08 1.50
C GLY A 182 1.89 13.76 3.00
N ALA A 183 3.02 13.30 3.54
CA ALA A 183 3.17 12.97 4.95
C ALA A 183 3.01 14.19 5.87
N ILE A 184 3.53 15.36 5.49
CA ILE A 184 3.28 16.61 6.22
C ILE A 184 1.78 16.92 6.26
N SER A 185 1.07 16.76 5.14
CA SER A 185 -0.37 16.95 5.11
C SER A 185 -1.10 15.98 6.04
N LEU A 186 -0.70 14.70 6.09
CA LEU A 186 -1.26 13.70 7.00
C LEU A 186 -0.96 14.02 8.47
N LEU A 187 0.25 14.50 8.77
CA LEU A 187 0.59 14.97 10.11
C LEU A 187 -0.34 16.10 10.54
N LEU A 188 -0.61 17.05 9.64
CA LEU A 188 -1.56 18.14 9.89
C LEU A 188 -3.00 17.63 10.03
N THR A 189 -3.42 16.63 9.24
CA THR A 189 -4.72 15.97 9.42
C THR A 189 -4.87 15.46 10.85
N PHE A 190 -3.92 14.67 11.34
CA PHE A 190 -3.97 14.12 12.69
C PHE A 190 -3.84 15.20 13.78
N GLY A 191 -3.09 16.27 13.52
CA GLY A 191 -3.03 17.43 14.40
C GLY A 191 -4.38 18.14 14.54
N VAL A 192 -5.13 18.29 13.44
CA VAL A 192 -6.48 18.87 13.45
C VAL A 192 -7.48 17.92 14.12
N LEU A 193 -7.42 16.61 13.81
CA LEU A 193 -8.29 15.59 14.42
C LEU A 193 -8.08 15.41 15.93
N GLN A 194 -6.87 15.69 16.44
CA GLN A 194 -6.62 15.67 17.89
C GLN A 194 -7.44 16.75 18.62
N GLY A 195 -7.86 17.82 17.93
CA GLY A 195 -8.89 18.74 18.43
C GLY A 195 -8.55 19.47 19.72
N GLY A 196 -7.29 19.48 20.16
CA GLY A 196 -6.84 20.07 21.42
C GLY A 196 -7.13 19.23 22.67
N HIS A 197 -7.59 17.99 22.53
CA HIS A 197 -8.00 17.14 23.63
C HIS A 197 -7.23 15.80 23.62
N GLY A 198 -6.77 15.37 24.81
CA GLY A 198 -6.26 14.01 25.03
C GLY A 198 -4.99 13.63 24.27
N ASP A 199 -4.82 12.31 24.10
CA ASP A 199 -3.70 11.68 23.41
C ASP A 199 -3.94 11.59 21.88
N TYR A 200 -2.93 11.12 21.14
CA TYR A 200 -3.01 10.96 19.68
C TYR A 200 -3.64 9.63 19.24
N THR A 201 -4.41 8.97 20.11
CA THR A 201 -5.08 7.71 19.76
C THR A 201 -6.28 7.94 18.86
N PHE A 202 -6.58 6.96 18.02
CA PHE A 202 -7.78 7.01 17.18
C PHE A 202 -9.06 6.89 18.02
N ASP A 203 -9.01 6.28 19.20
CA ASP A 203 -10.14 6.24 20.13
C ASP A 203 -10.47 7.65 20.66
N THR A 204 -9.47 8.47 20.99
CA THR A 204 -9.67 9.88 21.34
C THR A 204 -10.19 10.69 20.15
N MET A 205 -9.64 10.48 18.95
CA MET A 205 -10.08 11.19 17.74
C MET A 205 -11.54 10.90 17.37
N ARG A 206 -12.01 9.66 17.54
CA ARG A 206 -13.44 9.27 17.32
C ARG A 206 -14.41 10.03 18.22
N LEU A 207 -13.95 10.51 19.38
CA LEU A 207 -14.76 11.24 20.35
C LEU A 207 -14.64 12.77 20.17
N ALA A 208 -13.77 13.24 19.28
CA ALA A 208 -13.60 14.67 19.05
C ALA A 208 -14.79 15.23 18.26
N GLU A 209 -15.54 16.13 18.89
CA GLU A 209 -16.61 16.87 18.21
C GLU A 209 -16.00 18.07 17.49
N MET A 210 -16.16 18.12 16.16
CA MET A 210 -15.53 19.14 15.32
C MET A 210 -16.58 20.06 14.72
N THR A 211 -16.25 21.35 14.60
CA THR A 211 -17.08 22.23 13.78
C THR A 211 -16.98 21.79 12.32
N PRO A 212 -18.02 21.98 11.49
CA PRO A 212 -17.99 21.60 10.07
C PRO A 212 -16.79 22.17 9.30
N PHE A 213 -16.30 23.35 9.72
CA PHE A 213 -15.09 23.95 9.18
C PHE A 213 -13.85 23.09 9.46
N TRP A 214 -13.56 22.77 10.72
CA TRP A 214 -12.36 22.01 11.08
C TRP A 214 -12.41 20.56 10.59
N ALA A 215 -13.59 19.94 10.60
CA ALA A 215 -13.81 18.64 9.98
C ALA A 215 -13.46 18.68 8.47
N SER A 216 -13.86 19.75 7.77
CA SER A 216 -13.51 19.95 6.36
C SER A 216 -12.03 20.20 6.14
N VAL A 217 -11.35 20.91 7.04
CA VAL A 217 -9.90 21.09 6.99
C VAL A 217 -9.19 19.75 7.13
N ALA A 218 -9.56 18.94 8.13
CA ALA A 218 -9.01 17.58 8.29
C ALA A 218 -9.26 16.70 7.06
N TYR A 219 -10.48 16.72 6.51
CA TYR A 219 -10.81 15.99 5.29
C TYR A 219 -9.96 16.42 4.09
N LEU A 220 -9.80 17.73 3.84
CA LEU A 220 -9.00 18.23 2.71
C LEU A 220 -7.53 17.89 2.86
N LEU A 221 -6.98 17.99 4.07
CA LEU A 221 -5.61 17.57 4.37
C LEU A 221 -5.42 16.06 4.18
N ALA A 222 -6.41 15.26 4.57
CA ALA A 222 -6.39 13.81 4.38
C ALA A 222 -6.48 13.45 2.89
N LEU A 223 -7.41 14.08 2.16
CA LEU A 223 -7.58 13.90 0.73
C LEU A 223 -6.31 14.30 -0.03
N PHE A 224 -5.64 15.38 0.36
CA PHE A 224 -4.36 15.78 -0.24
C PHE A 224 -3.23 14.81 0.12
N GLY A 225 -3.07 14.46 1.40
CA GLY A 225 -1.99 13.59 1.87
C GLY A 225 -2.09 12.15 1.36
N PHE A 226 -3.27 11.54 1.49
CA PHE A 226 -3.55 10.22 0.90
C PHE A 226 -3.64 10.29 -0.62
N GLY A 227 -4.17 11.37 -1.20
CA GLY A 227 -4.17 11.58 -2.64
C GLY A 227 -2.76 11.63 -3.24
N ALA A 228 -1.79 12.27 -2.57
CA ALA A 228 -0.38 12.26 -2.94
C ALA A 228 0.17 10.82 -2.99
N LYS A 229 -0.14 10.05 -1.95
CA LYS A 229 0.35 8.68 -1.77
C LYS A 229 -0.34 7.67 -2.70
N ALA A 230 -1.60 7.92 -3.05
CA ALA A 230 -2.39 7.13 -4.00
C ALA A 230 -2.07 7.49 -5.46
N GLY A 231 -1.53 8.69 -5.71
CA GLY A 231 -1.28 9.19 -7.06
C GLY A 231 -2.50 9.79 -7.75
N MET A 232 -3.31 10.52 -7.00
CA MET A 232 -4.42 11.34 -7.51
C MET A 232 -3.89 12.52 -8.34
N VAL A 233 -4.58 12.93 -9.40
CA VAL A 233 -4.24 14.15 -10.15
C VAL A 233 -4.47 15.39 -9.26
N PRO A 234 -3.54 16.36 -9.19
CA PRO A 234 -2.29 16.51 -9.97
C PRO A 234 -1.02 15.90 -9.31
N LEU A 235 -1.14 15.25 -8.16
CA LEU A 235 -0.02 14.71 -7.38
C LEU A 235 0.56 13.38 -7.93
N HIS A 236 -0.08 12.80 -8.95
CA HIS A 236 0.29 11.55 -9.63
C HIS A 236 1.69 11.49 -10.26
N VAL A 237 2.37 12.62 -10.47
CA VAL A 237 3.57 12.73 -11.32
C VAL A 237 4.73 11.80 -10.94
N TRP A 238 4.81 11.36 -9.69
CA TRP A 238 5.85 10.44 -9.25
C TRP A 238 5.66 9.00 -9.77
N LEU A 239 4.41 8.56 -10.00
CA LEU A 239 4.09 7.17 -10.35
C LEU A 239 4.68 6.75 -11.71
N PRO A 240 4.49 7.51 -12.81
CA PRO A 240 5.02 7.14 -14.12
C PRO A 240 6.55 7.17 -14.19
N GLU A 241 7.23 7.80 -13.24
CA GLU A 241 8.69 7.87 -13.16
C GLU A 241 9.25 6.77 -12.24
N ALA A 242 8.62 6.54 -11.08
CA ALA A 242 9.08 5.55 -10.10
C ALA A 242 8.93 4.10 -10.59
N HIS A 243 7.80 3.76 -11.23
CA HIS A 243 7.55 2.39 -11.68
C HIS A 243 8.55 1.90 -12.72
N PRO A 244 8.87 2.66 -13.79
CA PRO A 244 9.99 2.36 -14.67
C PRO A 244 11.30 2.07 -13.97
N ALA A 245 11.65 2.86 -12.96
CA ALA A 245 12.93 2.81 -12.27
C ALA A 245 13.06 1.60 -11.32
N ALA A 246 11.99 1.25 -10.60
CA ALA A 246 12.01 0.18 -9.61
C ALA A 246 12.05 -1.22 -10.25
N PRO A 247 12.63 -2.26 -9.61
CA PRO A 247 12.47 -3.64 -10.06
C PRO A 247 10.99 -4.06 -10.21
N SER A 248 10.68 -4.99 -11.12
CA SER A 248 9.29 -5.38 -11.40
C SER A 248 8.50 -5.92 -10.19
N PRO A 249 9.06 -6.78 -9.31
CA PRO A 249 8.36 -7.20 -8.09
C PRO A 249 8.04 -6.04 -7.14
N VAL A 250 8.93 -5.04 -7.07
CA VAL A 250 8.72 -3.82 -6.26
C VAL A 250 7.58 -3.00 -6.86
N SER A 251 7.59 -2.80 -8.18
CA SER A 251 6.51 -2.10 -8.90
C SER A 251 5.15 -2.76 -8.69
N ALA A 252 5.10 -4.10 -8.67
CA ALA A 252 3.90 -4.87 -8.38
C ALA A 252 3.35 -4.59 -6.97
N LEU A 253 4.21 -4.61 -5.93
CA LEU A 253 3.79 -4.26 -4.57
C LEU A 253 3.34 -2.79 -4.46
N MET A 254 4.08 -1.87 -5.09
CA MET A 254 3.76 -0.44 -5.05
C MET A 254 2.38 -0.18 -5.66
N SER A 255 2.12 -0.67 -6.88
CA SER A 255 0.83 -0.45 -7.56
C SER A 255 -0.31 -1.26 -6.95
N GLY A 256 -0.06 -2.54 -6.68
CA GLY A 256 -1.06 -3.48 -6.21
C GLY A 256 -1.51 -3.21 -4.77
N VAL A 257 -0.57 -2.84 -3.89
CA VAL A 257 -0.80 -2.80 -2.44
C VAL A 257 -0.54 -1.43 -1.82
N MET A 258 0.62 -0.82 -2.06
CA MET A 258 0.98 0.45 -1.39
C MET A 258 -0.05 1.55 -1.69
N LEU A 259 -0.52 1.68 -2.94
CA LEU A 259 -1.55 2.68 -3.27
C LEU A 259 -2.88 2.41 -2.52
N LYS A 260 -3.16 1.16 -2.13
CA LYS A 260 -4.39 0.76 -1.43
C LYS A 260 -4.30 1.15 0.04
N THR A 261 -3.10 1.23 0.62
CA THR A 261 -2.92 1.77 1.98
C THR A 261 -3.36 3.23 2.09
N ALA A 262 -3.25 4.01 1.02
CA ALA A 262 -3.73 5.38 0.98
C ALA A 262 -5.26 5.45 0.90
N ILE A 263 -5.89 4.58 0.10
CA ILE A 263 -7.36 4.44 0.06
C ILE A 263 -7.90 3.97 1.41
N TYR A 264 -7.22 3.01 2.07
CA TYR A 264 -7.52 2.61 3.44
C TYR A 264 -7.46 3.80 4.41
N GLY A 265 -6.40 4.59 4.38
CA GLY A 265 -6.24 5.76 5.23
C GLY A 265 -7.33 6.81 5.02
N LEU A 266 -7.73 7.04 3.76
CA LEU A 266 -8.82 7.95 3.43
C LEU A 266 -10.17 7.44 3.95
N LEU A 267 -10.46 6.14 3.78
CA LEU A 267 -11.64 5.48 4.37
C LEU A 267 -11.64 5.61 5.90
N ARG A 268 -10.50 5.32 6.54
CA ARG A 268 -10.32 5.41 7.99
C ARG A 268 -10.58 6.82 8.50
N VAL A 269 -9.97 7.84 7.89
CA VAL A 269 -10.19 9.22 8.33
C VAL A 269 -11.63 9.66 8.10
N THR A 270 -12.21 9.38 6.94
CA THR A 270 -13.52 9.95 6.57
C THR A 270 -14.72 9.26 7.21
N PHE A 271 -14.67 7.94 7.38
CA PHE A 271 -15.81 7.17 7.87
C PHE A 271 -15.66 6.67 9.31
N ASP A 272 -14.45 6.71 9.90
CA ASP A 272 -14.20 6.24 11.27
C ASP A 272 -13.72 7.38 12.19
N LEU A 273 -12.75 8.21 11.77
CA LEU A 273 -12.20 9.25 12.66
C LEU A 273 -12.96 10.58 12.65
N LEU A 274 -13.54 10.97 11.51
CA LEU A 274 -14.37 12.17 11.42
C LEU A 274 -15.79 11.87 11.92
N ASP A 275 -16.25 12.68 12.86
CA ASP A 275 -17.58 12.61 13.49
C ASP A 275 -18.72 12.96 12.53
N VAL A 276 -18.43 13.75 11.48
CA VAL A 276 -19.40 14.19 10.48
C VAL A 276 -18.91 13.93 9.06
N GLN A 277 -19.84 13.62 8.16
CA GLN A 277 -19.63 13.58 6.72
C GLN A 277 -20.43 14.69 6.03
N ILE A 278 -19.81 15.43 5.11
CA ILE A 278 -20.44 16.57 4.41
C ILE A 278 -20.53 16.30 2.91
N GLY A 279 -21.70 16.52 2.31
CA GLY A 279 -21.98 16.07 0.93
C GLY A 279 -21.00 16.60 -0.15
N TRP A 280 -20.52 17.85 -0.01
CA TRP A 280 -19.59 18.41 -1.00
C TRP A 280 -18.22 17.72 -0.99
N TRP A 281 -17.82 17.06 0.11
CA TRP A 281 -16.62 16.22 0.17
C TRP A 281 -16.69 15.09 -0.85
N GLY A 282 -17.85 14.46 -0.95
CA GLY A 282 -18.10 13.35 -1.86
C GLY A 282 -18.11 13.80 -3.31
N THR A 283 -18.74 14.95 -3.61
CA THR A 283 -18.70 15.57 -4.94
C THR A 283 -17.27 15.91 -5.37
N LEU A 284 -16.46 16.46 -4.46
CA LEU A 284 -15.06 16.77 -4.72
C LEU A 284 -14.25 15.52 -5.02
N ALA A 285 -14.34 14.48 -4.17
CA ALA A 285 -13.63 13.22 -4.40
C ALA A 285 -14.09 12.53 -5.70
N LEU A 286 -15.39 12.56 -6.00
CA LEU A 286 -15.93 12.03 -7.25
C LEU A 286 -15.33 12.75 -8.46
N ALA A 287 -15.33 14.08 -8.46
CA ALA A 287 -14.78 14.88 -9.55
C ALA A 287 -13.28 14.61 -9.74
N LEU A 288 -12.49 14.63 -8.67
CA LEU A 288 -11.06 14.33 -8.71
C LEU A 288 -10.79 12.89 -9.16
N GLY A 289 -11.61 11.94 -8.73
CA GLY A 289 -11.53 10.54 -9.13
C GLY A 289 -11.77 10.36 -10.63
N LEU A 290 -12.83 10.97 -11.17
CA LEU A 290 -13.13 10.92 -12.60
C LEU A 290 -12.06 11.60 -13.45
N ILE A 291 -11.55 12.76 -13.02
CA ILE A 291 -10.43 13.44 -13.69
C ILE A 291 -9.18 12.55 -13.68
N THR A 292 -8.85 11.94 -12.53
CA THR A 292 -7.72 11.03 -12.38
C THR A 292 -7.86 9.79 -13.26
N ALA A 293 -9.06 9.21 -13.33
CA ALA A 293 -9.40 8.07 -14.17
C ALA A 293 -9.18 8.39 -15.66
N LEU A 294 -9.80 9.48 -16.11
CA LEU A 294 -9.73 9.93 -17.50
C LEU A 294 -8.30 10.27 -17.92
N TYR A 295 -7.57 10.99 -17.07
CA TYR A 295 -6.19 11.35 -17.35
C TYR A 295 -5.30 10.10 -17.42
N GLY A 296 -5.47 9.16 -16.48
CA GLY A 296 -4.73 7.90 -16.46
C GLY A 296 -4.92 7.06 -17.73
N VAL A 297 -6.17 6.88 -18.20
CA VAL A 297 -6.43 6.05 -19.40
C VAL A 297 -5.89 6.68 -20.68
N ILE A 298 -6.04 8.00 -20.85
CA ILE A 298 -5.56 8.72 -22.04
C ILE A 298 -4.05 8.57 -22.16
N PHE A 299 -3.30 8.81 -21.08
CA PHE A 299 -1.86 8.71 -21.11
C PHE A 299 -1.36 7.26 -21.17
N ALA A 300 -2.09 6.30 -20.60
CA ALA A 300 -1.76 4.88 -20.73
C ALA A 300 -1.85 4.40 -22.18
N ALA A 301 -2.88 4.81 -22.92
CA ALA A 301 -3.15 4.36 -24.28
C ALA A 301 -2.04 4.72 -25.28
N VAL A 302 -1.28 5.79 -25.01
CA VAL A 302 -0.21 6.27 -25.89
C VAL A 302 1.20 5.85 -25.43
N GLN A 303 1.33 5.06 -24.35
CA GLN A 303 2.64 4.61 -23.88
C GLN A 303 3.18 3.45 -24.74
N SER A 304 4.45 3.55 -25.11
CA SER A 304 5.21 2.46 -25.75
C SER A 304 6.00 1.60 -24.74
N ASP A 305 6.27 2.11 -23.54
CA ASP A 305 6.96 1.37 -22.49
C ASP A 305 5.96 0.61 -21.60
N MET A 306 6.16 -0.72 -21.47
CA MET A 306 5.24 -1.59 -20.71
C MET A 306 5.03 -1.12 -19.26
N LYS A 307 6.08 -0.70 -18.55
CA LYS A 307 5.98 -0.33 -17.14
C LYS A 307 5.39 1.06 -16.95
N ARG A 308 5.69 2.01 -17.86
CA ARG A 308 5.01 3.33 -17.89
C ARG A 308 3.52 3.16 -18.18
N LEU A 309 3.15 2.29 -19.11
CA LEU A 309 1.74 1.96 -19.40
C LEU A 309 1.03 1.45 -18.14
N LEU A 310 1.64 0.51 -17.43
CA LEU A 310 1.08 -0.04 -16.19
C LEU A 310 1.00 1.01 -15.07
N ALA A 311 1.94 1.95 -15.00
CA ALA A 311 1.89 3.06 -14.05
C ALA A 311 0.69 3.99 -14.33
N TRP A 312 0.49 4.41 -15.59
CA TRP A 312 -0.63 5.26 -15.98
C TRP A 312 -1.99 4.59 -15.79
N SER A 313 -2.09 3.32 -16.15
CA SER A 313 -3.31 2.56 -15.86
C SER A 313 -3.51 2.30 -14.35
N SER A 314 -2.47 2.31 -13.53
CA SER A 314 -2.64 2.30 -12.07
C SER A 314 -3.24 3.62 -11.56
N ILE A 315 -2.83 4.76 -12.13
CA ILE A 315 -3.43 6.07 -11.84
C ILE A 315 -4.92 6.05 -12.21
N GLU A 316 -5.26 5.49 -13.37
CA GLU A 316 -6.67 5.41 -13.79
C GLU A 316 -7.53 4.64 -12.78
N ASN A 317 -7.08 3.46 -12.36
CA ASN A 317 -7.84 2.64 -11.41
C ASN A 317 -7.91 3.28 -10.00
N ILE A 318 -6.90 4.05 -9.59
CA ILE A 318 -7.00 4.87 -8.37
C ILE A 318 -8.09 5.94 -8.53
N GLY A 319 -8.22 6.53 -9.72
CA GLY A 319 -9.33 7.42 -10.05
C GLY A 319 -10.69 6.75 -9.90
N ILE A 320 -10.83 5.50 -10.36
CA ILE A 320 -12.07 4.70 -10.19
C ILE A 320 -12.37 4.47 -8.70
N LEU A 321 -11.35 4.10 -7.90
CA LEU A 321 -11.52 3.92 -6.45
C LEU A 321 -11.96 5.23 -5.76
N LEU A 322 -11.37 6.36 -6.14
CA LEU A 322 -11.71 7.66 -5.57
C LEU A 322 -13.10 8.13 -6.01
N ALA A 323 -13.53 7.80 -7.23
CA ALA A 323 -14.88 8.05 -7.70
C ALA A 323 -15.92 7.23 -6.90
N ALA A 324 -15.65 5.94 -6.68
CA ALA A 324 -16.50 5.09 -5.85
C ALA A 324 -16.54 5.57 -4.38
N PHE A 325 -15.42 6.06 -3.86
CA PHE A 325 -15.33 6.69 -2.52
C PHE A 325 -16.23 7.92 -2.44
N GLY A 326 -16.14 8.81 -3.43
CA GLY A 326 -16.98 10.01 -3.50
C GLY A 326 -18.48 9.68 -3.56
N LEU A 327 -18.87 8.69 -4.36
CA LEU A 327 -20.26 8.22 -4.41
C LEU A 327 -20.72 7.60 -3.09
N THR A 328 -19.87 6.83 -2.42
CA THR A 328 -20.16 6.26 -1.09
C THR A 328 -20.48 7.39 -0.10
N LEU A 329 -19.68 8.45 -0.12
CA LEU A 329 -19.86 9.60 0.76
C LEU A 329 -21.14 10.37 0.44
N ILE A 330 -21.42 10.65 -0.84
CA ILE A 330 -22.67 11.30 -1.28
C ILE A 330 -23.89 10.50 -0.83
N PHE A 331 -23.92 9.19 -1.08
CA PHE A 331 -25.06 8.35 -0.71
C PHE A 331 -25.21 8.20 0.80
N THR A 332 -24.11 8.26 1.56
CA THR A 332 -24.15 8.30 3.02
C THR A 332 -24.83 9.58 3.51
N THR A 333 -24.41 10.74 2.98
CA THR A 333 -24.98 12.03 3.37
C THR A 333 -26.42 12.25 2.91
N ASP A 334 -26.82 11.61 1.81
CA ASP A 334 -28.20 11.61 1.31
C ASP A 334 -29.15 10.66 2.08
N GLY A 335 -28.64 9.91 3.07
CA GLY A 335 -29.42 8.90 3.79
C GLY A 335 -29.76 7.65 2.97
N LYS A 336 -29.08 7.42 1.84
CA LYS A 336 -29.29 6.29 0.93
C LYS A 336 -28.38 5.11 1.28
N GLY A 337 -28.54 4.57 2.50
CA GLY A 337 -27.66 3.55 3.08
C GLY A 337 -27.38 2.34 2.18
N THR A 338 -28.39 1.81 1.47
CA THR A 338 -28.20 0.68 0.54
C THR A 338 -27.28 1.02 -0.64
N LEU A 339 -27.39 2.23 -1.19
CA LEU A 339 -26.53 2.67 -2.29
C LEU A 339 -25.11 2.98 -1.80
N ALA A 340 -24.98 3.54 -0.60
CA ALA A 340 -23.69 3.73 0.06
C ALA A 340 -22.97 2.39 0.28
N ALA A 341 -23.67 1.38 0.80
CA ALA A 341 -23.12 0.04 0.98
C ALA A 341 -22.71 -0.61 -0.36
N LEU A 342 -23.51 -0.45 -1.41
CA LEU A 342 -23.20 -0.99 -2.73
C LEU A 342 -21.96 -0.33 -3.36
N THR A 343 -21.84 0.99 -3.23
CA THR A 343 -20.68 1.74 -3.75
C THR A 343 -19.41 1.47 -2.95
N LEU A 344 -19.51 1.32 -1.62
CA LEU A 344 -18.39 0.87 -0.78
C LEU A 344 -17.95 -0.55 -1.15
N THR A 345 -18.91 -1.45 -1.38
CA THR A 345 -18.62 -2.82 -1.83
C THR A 345 -17.90 -2.80 -3.18
N ALA A 346 -18.36 -1.99 -4.14
CA ALA A 346 -17.71 -1.82 -5.44
C ALA A 346 -16.27 -1.27 -5.30
N LEU A 347 -16.05 -0.29 -4.42
CA LEU A 347 -14.73 0.24 -4.10
C LEU A 347 -13.81 -0.86 -3.58
N LEU A 348 -14.23 -1.58 -2.53
CA LEU A 348 -13.42 -2.62 -1.91
C LEU A 348 -13.14 -3.77 -2.88
N TYR A 349 -14.16 -4.23 -3.61
CA TYR A 349 -14.01 -5.27 -4.63
C TYR A 349 -13.04 -4.86 -5.74
N HIS A 350 -13.15 -3.64 -6.25
CA HIS A 350 -12.23 -3.13 -7.27
C HIS A 350 -10.80 -2.98 -6.70
N ALA A 351 -10.63 -2.57 -5.45
CA ALA A 351 -9.32 -2.47 -4.80
C ALA A 351 -8.63 -3.84 -4.73
N LEU A 352 -9.38 -4.88 -4.33
CA LEU A 352 -8.90 -6.25 -4.26
C LEU A 352 -8.53 -6.77 -5.65
N ASN A 353 -9.43 -6.66 -6.63
CA ASN A 353 -9.18 -7.10 -7.99
C ASN A 353 -7.94 -6.42 -8.58
N HIS A 354 -7.83 -5.10 -8.42
CA HIS A 354 -6.67 -4.35 -8.87
C HIS A 354 -5.37 -4.81 -8.25
N ALA A 355 -5.37 -5.16 -6.96
CA ALA A 355 -4.17 -5.68 -6.32
C ALA A 355 -3.66 -6.95 -7.03
N PHE A 356 -4.56 -7.87 -7.36
CA PHE A 356 -4.22 -9.12 -8.05
C PHE A 356 -3.88 -8.92 -9.53
N PHE A 357 -4.75 -8.28 -10.32
CA PHE A 357 -4.53 -8.18 -11.76
C PHE A 357 -3.33 -7.28 -12.09
N LYS A 358 -3.14 -6.13 -11.40
CA LYS A 358 -1.90 -5.35 -11.60
C LYS A 358 -0.67 -6.07 -11.09
N GLY A 359 -0.78 -6.78 -9.96
CA GLY A 359 0.30 -7.63 -9.47
C GLY A 359 0.77 -8.59 -10.56
N LEU A 360 -0.19 -9.27 -11.21
CA LEU A 360 0.04 -10.21 -12.30
C LEU A 360 0.66 -9.54 -13.55
N LEU A 361 0.15 -8.38 -13.96
CA LEU A 361 0.69 -7.63 -15.10
C LEU A 361 2.12 -7.12 -14.85
N PHE A 362 2.45 -6.65 -13.64
CA PHE A 362 3.80 -6.20 -13.32
C PHE A 362 4.82 -7.35 -13.25
N ILE A 363 4.44 -8.52 -12.72
CA ILE A 363 5.34 -9.69 -12.77
C ILE A 363 5.40 -10.31 -14.17
N GLY A 364 4.33 -10.21 -14.97
CA GLY A 364 4.31 -10.59 -16.38
C GLY A 364 5.29 -9.74 -17.20
N THR A 365 5.20 -8.41 -17.09
CA THR A 365 6.17 -7.48 -17.72
C THR A 365 7.59 -7.67 -17.19
N GLY A 366 7.76 -8.01 -15.91
CA GLY A 366 9.06 -8.39 -15.34
C GLY A 366 9.65 -9.65 -15.99
N SER A 367 8.82 -10.64 -16.29
CA SER A 367 9.24 -11.88 -16.95
C SER A 367 9.66 -11.63 -18.38
N VAL A 368 8.90 -10.81 -19.12
CA VAL A 368 9.26 -10.37 -20.48
C VAL A 368 10.56 -9.58 -20.48
N LEU A 369 10.74 -8.67 -19.52
CA LEU A 369 11.96 -7.88 -19.39
C LEU A 369 13.17 -8.77 -19.08
N HIS A 370 13.02 -9.75 -18.19
CA HIS A 370 14.10 -10.67 -17.85
C HIS A 370 14.51 -11.56 -19.03
N ALA A 371 13.54 -11.98 -19.86
CA ALA A 371 13.79 -12.85 -21.01
C ALA A 371 14.35 -12.11 -22.23
N THR A 372 13.93 -10.86 -22.45
CA THR A 372 14.24 -10.11 -23.68
C THR A 372 15.20 -8.95 -23.49
N GLY A 373 15.34 -8.42 -22.26
CA GLY A 373 16.08 -7.18 -21.99
C GLY A 373 15.40 -5.91 -22.52
N VAL A 374 14.20 -6.03 -23.12
CA VAL A 374 13.52 -4.93 -23.82
C VAL A 374 12.22 -4.56 -23.11
N ARG A 375 11.96 -3.26 -23.00
CA ARG A 375 10.74 -2.70 -22.38
C ARG A 375 9.78 -2.05 -23.37
N ASN A 376 10.29 -1.62 -24.51
CA ASN A 376 9.51 -0.94 -25.54
C ASN A 376 8.69 -1.97 -26.31
N MET A 377 7.36 -1.87 -26.21
CA MET A 377 6.41 -2.78 -26.85
C MET A 377 6.51 -2.73 -28.39
N GLY A 378 6.93 -1.60 -28.97
CA GLY A 378 7.14 -1.48 -30.42
C GLY A 378 8.31 -2.31 -30.95
N HIS A 379 9.20 -2.78 -30.09
CA HIS A 379 10.31 -3.67 -30.45
C HIS A 379 10.02 -5.14 -30.07
N LEU A 380 8.87 -5.42 -29.46
CA LEU A 380 8.45 -6.75 -29.02
C LEU A 380 7.37 -7.28 -29.98
N GLY A 381 7.37 -8.59 -30.25
CA GLY A 381 6.38 -9.22 -31.11
C GLY A 381 6.35 -10.75 -30.96
N GLY A 382 5.20 -11.37 -31.23
CA GLY A 382 5.06 -12.83 -31.26
C GLY A 382 5.35 -13.57 -29.94
N LEU A 383 5.42 -12.87 -28.80
CA LEU A 383 5.88 -13.43 -27.52
C LEU A 383 5.05 -14.61 -27.02
N MET A 384 3.76 -14.68 -27.36
CA MET A 384 2.89 -15.80 -26.97
C MET A 384 3.41 -17.16 -27.46
N ARG A 385 4.14 -17.20 -28.60
CA ARG A 385 4.74 -18.43 -29.13
C ARG A 385 5.95 -18.91 -28.33
N PHE A 386 6.67 -17.99 -27.69
CA PHE A 386 7.93 -18.28 -26.99
C PHE A 386 7.78 -18.30 -25.46
N MET A 387 6.78 -17.58 -24.93
CA MET A 387 6.50 -17.44 -23.50
C MET A 387 5.00 -17.67 -23.21
N PRO A 388 4.43 -18.85 -23.55
CA PRO A 388 2.99 -19.08 -23.50
C PRO A 388 2.41 -18.92 -22.09
N TRP A 389 3.11 -19.37 -21.05
CA TRP A 389 2.67 -19.21 -19.66
C TRP A 389 2.60 -17.75 -19.23
N THR A 390 3.63 -16.96 -19.54
CA THR A 390 3.62 -15.51 -19.27
C THR A 390 2.50 -14.82 -20.05
N ALA A 391 2.28 -15.19 -21.30
CA ALA A 391 1.23 -14.61 -22.13
C ALA A 391 -0.18 -14.90 -21.57
N TRP A 392 -0.48 -16.16 -21.21
CA TRP A 392 -1.76 -16.52 -20.62
C TRP A 392 -2.03 -15.80 -19.29
N LEU A 393 -1.03 -15.76 -18.40
CA LEU A 393 -1.16 -15.02 -17.14
C LEU A 393 -1.34 -13.50 -17.38
N THR A 394 -0.67 -12.94 -18.38
CA THR A 394 -0.83 -11.52 -18.75
C THR A 394 -2.16 -11.22 -19.44
N LEU A 395 -2.85 -12.22 -20.02
CA LEU A 395 -4.21 -12.07 -20.57
C LEU A 395 -5.30 -12.19 -19.50
N ILE A 396 -5.03 -12.96 -18.44
CA ILE A 396 -5.93 -13.10 -17.28
C ILE A 396 -5.92 -11.82 -16.44
N GLY A 397 -4.71 -11.25 -16.24
CA GLY A 397 -4.53 -9.96 -15.57
C GLY A 397 -4.85 -8.80 -16.49
#